data_AF-A0A7L1C3F5-F1
#
_entry.id   AF-A0A7L1C3F5-F1
#
_cell.length_a   1.000
_cell.length_b   1.000
_cell.length_c   1.000
_cell.angle_alpha   90.00
_cell.angle_beta   90.00
_cell.angle_gamma   90.00
#
_symmetry.space_group_name_H-M   'P 1'
#
loop_
_entity.id
_entity.type
_entity.pdbx_description
1 polymer ?
#
loop_
_entity_poly.entity_id
_entity_poly.type
_entity_poly.pdbx_seq_one_letter_code
_entity_poly.pdbx_strand_id
1 'polypeptide(L)'
;GNAPPGVDPEAFSWFQTVDTDHSGFISVKELKQALVNNNWSSFNDETCLLMINMFDKTRSGRIDVYGFSALLRFIQQWRSLFQQYDRDHSGSISFSELQQAFSQMGYNLSPQFSQLLLARYSQRSPSPNPSIQLDRFIHICMQLQSLTDAFREKDTALQGNVRLSYEDFLSMVVTRML
;
A
#
# COMPACT_ATOMS: atom_id res chain seq x y z
N GLY A 1 -0.15 -27.98 12.16
CA GLY A 1 0.73 -27.83 13.35
C GLY A 1 0.21 -26.68 14.18
N ASN A 2 0.58 -26.59 15.46
CA ASN A 2 0.24 -25.41 16.25
C ASN A 2 1.02 -24.19 15.75
N ALA A 3 0.41 -23.01 15.79
CA ALA A 3 1.07 -21.77 15.41
C ALA A 3 2.25 -21.47 16.34
N PRO A 4 3.38 -20.92 15.82
CA PRO A 4 4.49 -20.47 16.66
C PRO A 4 4.05 -19.39 17.67
N PRO A 5 4.72 -19.28 18.83
CA PRO A 5 4.42 -18.22 19.81
C PRO A 5 4.48 -16.82 19.19
N GLY A 6 3.43 -16.02 19.36
CA GLY A 6 3.36 -14.65 18.83
C GLY A 6 2.85 -14.53 17.38
N VAL A 7 2.63 -15.65 16.70
CA VAL A 7 1.98 -15.71 15.38
C VAL A 7 0.49 -15.92 15.56
N ASP A 8 -0.31 -15.17 14.82
CA ASP A 8 -1.76 -15.38 14.79
C ASP A 8 -2.10 -16.76 14.18
N PRO A 9 -2.96 -17.59 14.80
CA PRO A 9 -3.32 -18.90 14.26
C PRO A 9 -3.91 -18.87 12.84
N GLU A 10 -4.70 -17.83 12.54
CA GLU A 10 -5.23 -17.62 11.19
C GLU A 10 -4.09 -17.32 10.22
N ALA A 11 -3.18 -16.41 10.60
CA ALA A 11 -2.01 -16.10 9.78
C ALA A 11 -1.13 -17.33 9.53
N PHE A 12 -0.98 -18.21 10.51
CA PHE A 12 -0.23 -19.45 10.35
C PHE A 12 -0.91 -20.39 9.34
N SER A 13 -2.23 -20.57 9.43
CA SER A 13 -2.98 -21.39 8.47
C SER A 13 -2.86 -20.84 7.04
N TRP A 14 -3.00 -19.53 6.89
CA TRP A 14 -2.81 -18.86 5.60
C TRP A 14 -1.38 -19.03 5.09
N PHE A 15 -0.39 -18.83 5.94
CA PHE A 15 1.03 -19.00 5.58
C PHE A 15 1.28 -20.36 4.94
N GLN A 16 0.75 -21.44 5.53
CA GLN A 16 0.92 -22.80 4.99
C GLN A 16 0.28 -23.00 3.61
N THR A 17 -0.70 -22.17 3.25
CA THR A 17 -1.37 -22.22 1.94
C THR A 17 -0.66 -21.35 0.92
N VAL A 18 -0.11 -20.21 1.36
CA VAL A 18 0.61 -19.26 0.50
C VAL A 18 2.04 -19.74 0.20
N ASP A 19 2.69 -20.42 1.16
CA ASP A 19 4.01 -21.05 1.00
C ASP A 19 3.91 -22.33 0.17
N THR A 20 3.74 -22.15 -1.14
CA THR A 20 3.47 -23.25 -2.09
C THR A 20 4.67 -24.16 -2.32
N ASP A 21 5.88 -23.63 -2.17
CA ASP A 21 7.12 -24.41 -2.30
C ASP A 21 7.58 -25.00 -0.96
N HIS A 22 6.87 -24.68 0.13
CA HIS A 22 7.16 -25.12 1.51
C HIS A 22 8.59 -24.76 1.96
N SER A 23 9.12 -23.64 1.47
CA SER A 23 10.44 -23.16 1.84
C SER A 23 10.51 -22.58 3.25
N GLY A 24 9.36 -22.32 3.88
CA GLY A 24 9.26 -21.61 5.15
C GLY A 24 9.36 -20.10 5.01
N PHE A 25 9.28 -19.57 3.78
CA PHE A 25 9.30 -18.14 3.48
C PHE A 25 8.33 -17.81 2.34
N ILE A 26 7.62 -16.68 2.45
CA ILE A 26 6.77 -16.18 1.37
C ILE A 26 7.59 -15.28 0.45
N SER A 27 7.65 -15.64 -0.83
CA SER A 27 8.18 -14.80 -1.90
C SER A 27 7.14 -13.79 -2.43
N VAL A 28 7.60 -12.75 -3.14
CA VAL A 28 6.72 -11.80 -3.84
C VAL A 28 5.75 -12.52 -4.79
N LYS A 29 6.22 -13.59 -5.45
CA LYS A 29 5.41 -14.37 -6.39
C LYS A 29 4.25 -15.08 -5.68
N GLU A 30 4.54 -15.73 -4.56
CA GLU A 30 3.54 -16.43 -3.75
C GLU A 30 2.53 -15.46 -3.14
N LEU A 31 3.02 -14.33 -2.61
CA LEU A 31 2.14 -13.27 -2.10
C LEU A 31 1.20 -12.76 -3.19
N LYS A 32 1.71 -12.50 -4.40
CA LYS A 32 0.90 -12.04 -5.53
C LYS A 32 -0.18 -13.05 -5.93
N GLN A 33 0.14 -14.35 -5.87
CA GLN A 33 -0.82 -15.41 -6.19
C GLN A 33 -1.92 -15.54 -5.13
N ALA A 34 -1.60 -15.22 -3.87
CA ALA A 34 -2.54 -15.30 -2.76
C ALA A 34 -3.45 -14.06 -2.63
N LEU A 35 -2.99 -12.88 -3.07
CA LEU A 35 -3.73 -11.63 -2.90
C LEU A 35 -4.59 -11.27 -4.12
N VAL A 36 -5.90 -11.17 -3.87
CA VAL A 36 -6.90 -10.75 -4.86
C VAL A 36 -7.67 -9.52 -4.37
N ASN A 37 -7.95 -8.62 -5.32
CA ASN A 37 -8.86 -7.50 -5.13
C ASN A 37 -10.31 -7.96 -5.13
N ASN A 38 -11.23 -7.08 -4.72
CA ASN A 38 -12.67 -7.34 -4.70
C ASN A 38 -13.24 -7.69 -6.08
N ASN A 39 -12.68 -7.10 -7.14
CA ASN A 39 -13.04 -7.39 -8.52
C ASN A 39 -12.34 -8.63 -9.10
N TRP A 40 -11.75 -9.49 -8.26
CA TRP A 40 -11.01 -10.71 -8.64
C TRP A 40 -9.73 -10.47 -9.45
N SER A 41 -9.30 -9.21 -9.62
CA SER A 41 -7.98 -8.92 -10.19
C SER A 41 -6.87 -9.24 -9.19
N SER A 42 -5.73 -9.70 -9.70
CA SER A 42 -4.54 -9.87 -8.87
C SER A 42 -4.03 -8.52 -8.38
N PHE A 43 -3.45 -8.53 -7.18
CA PHE A 43 -2.71 -7.37 -6.69
C PHE A 43 -1.56 -7.01 -7.65
N ASN A 44 -1.30 -5.73 -7.73
CA ASN A 44 -0.19 -5.21 -8.49
C ASN A 44 1.19 -5.65 -7.95
N ASP A 45 2.10 -5.94 -8.88
CA ASP A 45 3.50 -6.29 -8.59
C ASP A 45 4.22 -5.28 -7.71
N GLU A 46 4.14 -3.99 -8.02
CA GLU A 46 4.84 -2.97 -7.22
C GLU A 46 4.26 -2.87 -5.81
N THR A 47 2.95 -3.03 -5.64
CA THR A 47 2.32 -3.08 -4.30
C THR A 47 2.75 -4.32 -3.52
N CYS A 48 2.80 -5.51 -4.14
CA CYS A 48 3.26 -6.73 -3.48
C CYS A 48 4.73 -6.62 -3.05
N LEU A 49 5.58 -6.05 -3.91
CA LEU A 49 6.99 -5.82 -3.60
C LEU A 49 7.16 -4.85 -2.43
N LEU A 50 6.42 -3.73 -2.44
CA LEU A 50 6.40 -2.77 -1.34
C LEU A 50 6.03 -3.46 -0.03
N MET A 51 4.96 -4.27 -0.04
CA MET A 51 4.49 -5.02 1.12
C MET A 51 5.56 -5.99 1.65
N ILE A 52 6.22 -6.76 0.79
CA ILE A 52 7.33 -7.64 1.21
C ILE A 52 8.45 -6.82 1.86
N ASN A 53 8.89 -5.74 1.23
CA ASN A 53 10.00 -4.92 1.72
C ASN A 53 9.72 -4.28 3.10
N MET A 54 8.45 -3.96 3.41
CA MET A 54 8.08 -3.41 4.72
C MET A 54 8.25 -4.41 5.88
N PHE A 55 8.10 -5.71 5.61
CA PHE A 55 8.12 -6.77 6.63
C PHE A 55 9.33 -7.70 6.52
N ASP A 56 10.15 -7.56 5.47
CA ASP A 56 11.42 -8.26 5.28
C ASP A 56 12.55 -7.62 6.11
N LYS A 57 12.67 -8.08 7.35
CA LYS A 57 13.70 -7.60 8.29
C LYS A 57 15.13 -7.96 7.85
N THR A 58 15.29 -9.02 7.06
CA THR A 58 16.59 -9.56 6.66
C THR A 58 17.04 -9.10 5.27
N ARG A 59 16.18 -8.35 4.55
CA ARG A 59 16.42 -7.92 3.17
C ARG A 59 16.71 -9.08 2.22
N SER A 60 16.09 -10.22 2.46
CA SER A 60 16.20 -11.44 1.66
C SER A 60 15.31 -11.44 0.40
N GLY A 61 14.41 -10.47 0.26
CA GLY A 61 13.36 -10.43 -0.76
C GLY A 61 12.20 -11.39 -0.47
N ARG A 62 12.11 -11.93 0.75
CA ARG A 62 11.11 -12.89 1.22
C ARG A 62 10.83 -12.65 2.70
N ILE A 63 9.66 -13.05 3.18
CA ILE A 63 9.26 -12.90 4.59
C ILE A 63 8.99 -14.25 5.25
N ASP A 64 9.37 -14.37 6.52
CA ASP A 64 9.02 -15.54 7.34
C ASP A 64 7.57 -15.46 7.85
N VAL A 65 7.17 -16.46 8.63
CA VAL A 65 5.83 -16.52 9.23
C VAL A 65 5.49 -15.33 10.14
N TYR A 66 6.49 -14.77 10.83
CA TYR A 66 6.27 -13.62 11.70
C TYR A 66 6.05 -12.34 10.90
N GLY A 67 6.85 -12.12 9.85
CA GLY A 67 6.67 -11.06 8.88
C GLY A 67 5.32 -11.18 8.17
N PHE A 68 4.93 -12.38 7.75
CA PHE A 68 3.64 -12.63 7.13
C PHE A 68 2.46 -12.38 8.08
N SER A 69 2.57 -12.77 9.36
CA SER A 69 1.52 -12.46 10.35
C SER A 69 1.33 -10.95 10.55
N ALA A 70 2.43 -10.19 10.58
CA ALA A 70 2.36 -8.73 10.64
C ALA A 70 1.76 -8.13 9.35
N LEU A 71 2.18 -8.63 8.18
CA LEU A 71 1.64 -8.22 6.89
C LEU A 71 0.14 -8.50 6.77
N LEU A 72 -0.34 -9.67 7.23
CA LEU A 72 -1.75 -10.01 7.16
C LEU A 72 -2.60 -9.05 8.01
N ARG A 73 -2.14 -8.73 9.23
CA ARG A 73 -2.79 -7.71 10.08
C ARG A 73 -2.80 -6.34 9.41
N PHE A 74 -1.70 -5.95 8.78
CA PHE A 74 -1.61 -4.70 8.02
C PHE A 74 -2.62 -4.66 6.86
N ILE A 75 -2.74 -5.73 6.07
CA ILE A 75 -3.72 -5.83 4.99
C ILE A 75 -5.15 -5.77 5.54
N GLN A 76 -5.44 -6.45 6.65
CA GLN A 76 -6.76 -6.41 7.29
C GLN A 76 -7.12 -4.99 7.75
N GLN A 77 -6.19 -4.25 8.36
CA GLN A 77 -6.40 -2.85 8.74
C GLN A 77 -6.71 -1.98 7.53
N TRP A 78 -5.95 -2.13 6.44
CA TRP A 78 -6.21 -1.40 5.19
C TRP A 78 -7.54 -1.78 4.56
N ARG A 79 -7.95 -3.05 4.61
CA ARG A 79 -9.29 -3.48 4.17
C ARG A 79 -10.39 -2.79 4.95
N SER A 80 -10.26 -2.73 6.27
CA SER A 80 -11.24 -2.04 7.13
C SER A 80 -11.31 -0.54 6.83
N LEU A 81 -10.16 0.12 6.60
CA LEU A 81 -10.13 1.53 6.19
C LEU A 81 -10.74 1.74 4.80
N PHE A 82 -10.38 0.89 3.84
CA PHE A 82 -10.92 0.94 2.48
C PHE A 82 -12.45 0.84 2.49
N GLN A 83 -13.01 -0.08 3.25
CA GLN A 83 -14.47 -0.23 3.40
C GLN A 83 -15.16 0.98 4.04
N GLN A 84 -14.46 1.75 4.88
CA GLN A 84 -15.01 2.99 5.44
C GLN A 84 -15.11 4.10 4.38
N TYR A 85 -14.21 4.09 3.40
CA TYR A 85 -14.18 5.08 2.33
C TYR A 85 -15.00 4.68 1.10
N ASP A 86 -15.15 3.38 0.84
CA ASP A 86 -16.03 2.80 -0.18
C ASP A 86 -17.48 2.82 0.34
N ARG A 87 -18.10 4.00 0.26
CA ARG A 87 -19.40 4.30 0.90
C ARG A 87 -20.56 3.71 0.13
N ASP A 88 -20.41 3.58 -1.18
CA ASP A 88 -21.40 2.94 -2.03
C ASP A 88 -21.24 1.41 -2.07
N HIS A 89 -20.20 0.87 -1.42
CA HIS A 89 -19.86 -0.54 -1.37
C HIS A 89 -19.67 -1.15 -2.77
N SER A 90 -19.16 -0.35 -3.71
CA SER A 90 -18.83 -0.78 -5.07
C SER A 90 -17.65 -1.75 -5.11
N GLY A 91 -16.90 -1.87 -4.02
CA GLY A 91 -15.66 -2.63 -3.96
C GLY A 91 -14.47 -1.88 -4.56
N SER A 92 -14.63 -0.58 -4.85
CA SER A 92 -13.63 0.31 -5.45
C SER A 92 -13.72 1.72 -4.88
N ILE A 93 -12.67 2.51 -4.99
CA ILE A 93 -12.69 3.92 -4.56
C ILE A 93 -12.81 4.82 -5.78
N SER A 94 -13.92 5.55 -5.86
CA SER A 94 -14.19 6.59 -6.85
C SER A 94 -13.39 7.88 -6.57
N PHE A 95 -13.45 8.84 -7.50
CA PHE A 95 -12.84 10.17 -7.29
C PHE A 95 -13.35 10.87 -6.02
N SER A 96 -14.66 10.89 -5.81
CA SER A 96 -15.28 11.54 -4.65
C SER A 96 -14.86 10.91 -3.33
N GLU A 97 -14.79 9.58 -3.30
CA GLU A 97 -14.36 8.83 -2.11
C GLU A 97 -12.86 9.00 -1.85
N LEU A 98 -12.04 9.04 -2.91
CA LEU A 98 -10.61 9.30 -2.79
C LEU A 98 -10.34 10.69 -2.20
N GLN A 99 -11.04 11.72 -2.69
CA GLN A 99 -10.93 13.07 -2.16
C GLN A 99 -11.36 13.12 -0.69
N GLN A 100 -12.46 12.44 -0.34
CA GLN A 100 -12.93 12.35 1.02
C GLN A 100 -11.92 11.62 1.93
N ALA A 101 -11.32 10.53 1.46
CA ALA A 101 -10.32 9.76 2.18
C ALA A 101 -9.09 10.60 2.48
N PHE A 102 -8.54 11.31 1.48
CA PHE A 102 -7.39 12.19 1.69
C PHE A 102 -7.67 13.30 2.70
N SER A 103 -8.85 13.93 2.62
CA SER A 103 -9.25 14.95 3.59
C SER A 103 -9.33 14.39 5.02
N GLN A 104 -9.92 13.20 5.20
CA GLN A 104 -10.00 12.54 6.51
C GLN A 104 -8.64 12.08 7.04
N MET A 105 -7.72 11.72 6.16
CA MET A 105 -6.32 11.43 6.51
C MET A 105 -5.50 12.70 6.84
N GLY A 106 -6.10 13.88 6.72
CA GLY A 106 -5.46 15.16 7.03
C GLY A 106 -4.65 15.76 5.89
N TYR A 107 -4.80 15.24 4.66
CA TYR A 107 -4.16 15.82 3.48
C TYR A 107 -5.01 16.95 2.88
N ASN A 108 -4.37 18.08 2.61
CA ASN A 108 -4.98 19.20 1.89
C ASN A 108 -4.56 19.18 0.41
N LEU A 109 -5.10 18.21 -0.35
CA LEU A 109 -4.77 18.01 -1.76
C LEU A 109 -5.81 18.66 -2.67
N SER A 110 -5.36 19.26 -3.76
CA SER A 110 -6.26 19.83 -4.75
C SER A 110 -7.06 18.74 -5.49
N PRO A 111 -8.27 19.04 -5.98
CA PRO A 111 -9.04 18.13 -6.81
C PRO A 111 -8.25 17.65 -8.04
N GLN A 112 -7.47 18.54 -8.66
CA GLN A 112 -6.65 18.24 -9.84
C GLN A 112 -5.56 17.21 -9.53
N PHE A 113 -4.92 17.32 -8.37
CA PHE A 113 -3.90 16.36 -7.95
C PHE A 113 -4.52 15.00 -7.60
N SER A 114 -5.67 15.00 -6.91
CA SER A 114 -6.42 13.76 -6.64
C SER A 114 -6.85 13.06 -7.94
N GLN A 115 -7.26 13.83 -8.95
CA GLN A 115 -7.62 13.30 -10.28
C GLN A 115 -6.40 12.73 -11.01
N LEU A 116 -5.24 13.38 -10.90
CA LEU A 116 -3.97 12.87 -11.44
C LEU A 116 -3.61 11.51 -10.83
N LEU A 117 -3.71 11.38 -9.49
CA LEU A 117 -3.46 10.11 -8.81
C LEU A 117 -4.43 9.02 -9.27
N LEU A 118 -5.74 9.35 -9.33
CA LEU A 118 -6.75 8.41 -9.77
C LEU A 118 -6.48 7.93 -11.21
N ALA A 119 -6.20 8.84 -12.15
CA ALA A 119 -5.92 8.49 -13.54
C ALA A 119 -4.61 7.68 -13.69
N ARG A 120 -3.60 7.95 -12.85
CA ARG A 120 -2.32 7.24 -12.88
C ARG A 120 -2.43 5.80 -12.39
N TYR A 121 -3.28 5.55 -11.40
CA TYR A 121 -3.37 4.28 -10.69
C TYR A 121 -4.64 3.47 -10.98
N SER A 122 -5.66 4.04 -11.62
CA SER A 122 -6.80 3.29 -12.13
C SER A 122 -6.33 2.23 -13.13
N GLN A 123 -7.04 1.10 -13.19
CA GLN A 123 -6.74 0.06 -14.18
C GLN A 123 -6.76 0.67 -15.60
N ARG A 124 -5.88 0.19 -16.50
CA ARG A 124 -5.69 0.71 -17.88
C ARG A 124 -6.91 0.54 -18.81
N SER A 125 -8.08 0.21 -18.28
CA SER A 125 -9.31 0.21 -19.06
C SER A 125 -9.90 1.62 -19.06
N PRO A 126 -10.22 2.20 -20.21
CA PRO A 126 -10.94 3.46 -20.28
C PRO A 126 -12.36 3.25 -19.74
N SER A 127 -12.51 3.42 -18.43
CA SER A 127 -13.80 3.46 -17.75
C SER A 127 -14.30 4.90 -17.77
N PRO A 128 -15.59 5.15 -18.07
CA PRO A 128 -16.20 6.47 -17.89
C PRO A 128 -16.14 6.93 -16.44
N ASN A 129 -16.06 6.00 -15.49
CA ASN A 129 -15.92 6.24 -14.06
C ASN A 129 -14.64 5.55 -13.56
N PRO A 130 -13.46 6.22 -13.59
CA PRO A 130 -12.24 5.63 -13.08
C PRO A 130 -12.36 5.42 -11.57
N SER A 131 -11.97 4.23 -11.11
CA SER A 131 -11.86 3.88 -9.71
C SER A 131 -10.60 3.05 -9.46
N ILE A 132 -10.18 3.01 -8.20
CA ILE A 132 -9.01 2.24 -7.78
C ILE A 132 -9.41 1.12 -6.83
N GLN A 133 -8.71 0.01 -6.94
CA GLN A 133 -8.86 -1.13 -6.05
C GLN A 133 -7.99 -0.97 -4.79
N LEU A 134 -8.16 -1.87 -3.83
CA LEU A 134 -7.46 -1.86 -2.54
C LEU A 134 -5.94 -1.77 -2.70
N ASP A 135 -5.36 -2.60 -3.57
CA ASP A 135 -3.91 -2.64 -3.80
C ASP A 135 -3.35 -1.29 -4.27
N ARG A 136 -4.06 -0.59 -5.14
CA ARG A 136 -3.72 0.74 -5.64
C ARG A 136 -3.93 1.81 -4.58
N PHE A 137 -4.99 1.71 -3.80
CA PHE A 137 -5.23 2.62 -2.68
C PHE A 137 -4.12 2.54 -1.63
N ILE A 138 -3.71 1.33 -1.24
CA ILE A 138 -2.59 1.12 -0.29
C ILE A 138 -1.31 1.73 -0.87
N HIS A 139 -1.01 1.47 -2.14
CA HIS A 139 0.17 2.01 -2.81
C HIS A 139 0.22 3.55 -2.74
N ILE A 140 -0.89 4.20 -3.12
CA ILE A 140 -0.97 5.66 -3.12
C ILE A 140 -0.78 6.21 -1.71
N CYS A 141 -1.46 5.64 -0.70
CA CYS A 141 -1.35 6.13 0.66
C CYS A 141 0.07 5.98 1.22
N MET A 142 0.73 4.84 0.97
CA MET A 142 2.11 4.61 1.41
C MET A 142 3.09 5.58 0.73
N GLN A 143 2.94 5.83 -0.57
CA GLN A 143 3.76 6.82 -1.27
C GLN A 143 3.52 8.24 -0.76
N LEU A 144 2.26 8.63 -0.58
CA LEU A 144 1.91 9.95 -0.07
C LEU A 144 2.47 10.15 1.34
N GLN A 145 2.36 9.15 2.21
CA GLN A 145 2.92 9.22 3.56
C GLN A 145 4.43 9.41 3.52
N SER A 146 5.16 8.54 2.80
CA SER A 146 6.63 8.63 2.68
C SER A 146 7.10 9.98 2.13
N LEU A 147 6.44 10.48 1.08
CA LEU A 147 6.74 11.78 0.47
C LEU A 147 6.39 12.95 1.40
N THR A 148 5.28 12.85 2.13
CA THR A 148 4.84 13.90 3.07
C THR A 148 5.80 13.99 4.24
N ASP A 149 6.25 12.86 4.77
CA ASP A 149 7.25 12.82 5.84
C ASP A 149 8.57 13.45 5.37
N ALA A 150 9.04 13.07 4.17
CA ALA A 150 10.24 13.64 3.56
C ALA A 150 10.13 15.16 3.34
N PHE A 151 8.95 15.62 2.88
CA PHE A 151 8.69 17.05 2.70
C PHE A 151 8.68 17.80 4.03
N ARG A 152 8.03 17.24 5.06
CA ARG A 152 7.94 17.83 6.41
C ARG A 152 9.29 17.94 7.11
N GLU A 153 10.20 16.99 6.89
CA GLU A 153 11.57 17.08 7.37
C GLU A 153 12.31 18.32 6.84
N LYS A 154 11.94 18.80 5.64
CA LYS A 154 12.52 19.99 5.02
C LYS A 154 11.70 21.26 5.28
N ASP A 155 10.39 21.18 5.43
CA ASP A 155 9.49 22.29 5.76
C ASP A 155 9.46 22.57 7.28
N THR A 156 10.61 22.89 7.84
CA THR A 156 10.77 23.16 9.29
C THR A 156 9.91 24.32 9.81
N ALA A 157 9.51 25.23 8.91
CA ALA A 157 8.66 26.38 9.23
C ALA A 157 7.17 26.13 8.98
N LEU A 158 6.77 24.93 8.50
CA LEU A 158 5.39 24.54 8.20
C LEU A 158 4.66 25.53 7.29
N GLN A 159 5.36 26.06 6.28
CA GLN A 159 4.82 27.05 5.35
C GLN A 159 4.15 26.42 4.12
N GLY A 160 4.32 25.11 3.93
CA GLY A 160 3.83 24.39 2.76
C GLY A 160 4.69 24.59 1.50
N ASN A 161 5.85 25.24 1.63
CA ASN A 161 6.78 25.50 0.55
C ASN A 161 8.22 25.30 1.03
N VAL A 162 9.04 24.59 0.23
CA VAL A 162 10.44 24.33 0.53
C VAL A 162 11.32 24.73 -0.65
N ARG A 163 12.47 25.36 -0.38
CA ARG A 163 13.52 25.59 -1.38
C ARG A 163 14.58 24.50 -1.25
N LEU A 164 14.73 23.68 -2.28
CA LEU A 164 15.71 22.61 -2.34
C LEU A 164 16.77 22.89 -3.40
N SER A 165 18.01 22.50 -3.12
CA SER A 165 19.01 22.31 -4.18
C SER A 165 18.67 21.07 -5.00
N TYR A 166 19.27 20.93 -6.19
CA TYR A 166 19.06 19.75 -7.02
C TYR A 166 19.49 18.45 -6.33
N GLU A 167 20.65 18.44 -5.66
CA GLU A 167 21.14 17.26 -4.94
C GLU A 167 20.28 16.93 -3.71
N ASP A 168 19.78 17.94 -2.99
CA ASP A 168 18.86 17.70 -1.88
C ASP A 168 17.55 17.07 -2.35
N PHE A 169 17.02 17.53 -3.50
CA PHE A 169 15.85 16.94 -4.12
C PHE A 169 16.09 15.47 -4.50
N LEU A 170 17.20 15.18 -5.19
CA LEU A 170 17.54 13.80 -5.56
C LEU A 170 17.73 12.91 -4.32
N SER A 171 18.44 13.39 -3.31
CA SER A 171 18.69 12.66 -2.07
C SER A 171 17.38 12.36 -1.32
N MET A 172 16.46 13.32 -1.29
CA MET A 172 15.13 13.14 -0.70
C MET A 172 14.34 12.03 -1.41
N VAL A 173 14.32 12.03 -2.75
CA VAL A 173 13.60 11.02 -3.53
C VAL A 173 14.25 9.64 -3.39
N VAL A 174 15.57 9.53 -3.53
CA VAL A 174 16.31 8.26 -3.48
C VAL A 174 16.19 7.58 -2.11
N THR A 175 16.17 8.34 -1.02
CA THR A 175 16.12 7.76 0.34
C THR A 175 14.72 7.30 0.76
N ARG A 176 13.67 7.72 0.04
CA ARG A 176 12.26 7.56 0.45
C ARG A 176 11.39 6.84 -0.57
N MET A 177 11.82 6.73 -1.82
CA MET A 177 11.07 6.11 -2.92
C MET A 177 11.77 4.90 -3.57
N LEU A 178 13.03 4.61 -3.21
CA LEU A 178 13.80 3.44 -3.66
C LEU A 178 14.16 2.55 -2.47
#